data_AF-A0A7W1ZF47-F1
#
_entry.id   AF-A0A7W1ZF47-F1
#
_cell.length_a   1.000
_cell.length_b   1.000
_cell.length_c   1.000
_cell.angle_alpha   90.00
_cell.angle_beta   90.00
_cell.angle_gamma   90.00
#
_symmetry.space_group_name_H-M   'P 1'
#
loop_
_entity.id
_entity.type
_entity.pdbx_description
1 polymer ?
#
loop_
_entity_poly.entity_id
_entity_poly.type
_entity_poly.pdbx_seq_one_letter_code
_entity_poly.pdbx_strand_id
1 'polypeptide(L)'
;DLDLAPLSQGRSLGLTSHSAPVFLTCTHGRHDTCCAERGRPVAKALADGYPDHAWEVSHIGGDRFAGNVLVLPDGLYYGRVEPSNAAAVAADHLEGRLSVDLLRGRSGYPFAVQAAECFLRTELAETGVAALRLRFRERHGSDWDVTFDVSGRVWHVRLRVGMRDAEQLTCTAQRLDAAPTYELLDITHG
;
A
#
# COMPACT_ATOMS: atom_id res chain seq x y z
N ASP A 1 -6.29 30.40 1.30
CA ASP A 1 -5.90 29.17 0.60
C ASP A 1 -4.39 29.06 0.47
N LEU A 2 -3.89 27.85 0.61
CA LEU A 2 -2.49 27.50 0.38
C LEU A 2 -2.28 27.29 -1.12
N ASP A 3 -1.32 27.99 -1.73
CA ASP A 3 -0.97 27.78 -3.14
C ASP A 3 -0.20 26.46 -3.31
N LEU A 4 -0.80 25.49 -3.99
CA LEU A 4 -0.21 24.17 -4.23
C LEU A 4 0.53 24.07 -5.58
N ALA A 5 0.49 25.11 -6.42
CA ALA A 5 1.13 25.09 -7.74
C ALA A 5 2.61 24.72 -7.72
N PRO A 6 3.44 25.16 -6.74
CA PRO A 6 4.86 24.80 -6.71
C PRO A 6 5.12 23.29 -6.59
N LEU A 7 4.23 22.52 -5.94
CA LEU A 7 4.40 21.07 -5.77
C LEU A 7 4.40 20.33 -7.11
N SER A 8 3.58 20.76 -8.07
CA SER A 8 3.53 20.18 -9.43
C SER A 8 4.85 20.32 -10.20
N GLN A 9 5.70 21.24 -9.77
CA GLN A 9 7.02 21.52 -10.35
C GLN A 9 8.15 20.98 -9.48
N GLY A 10 7.84 20.16 -8.46
CA GLY A 10 8.82 19.62 -7.52
C GLY A 10 9.43 20.67 -6.59
N ARG A 11 8.78 21.83 -6.39
CA ARG A 11 9.27 22.91 -5.53
C ARG A 11 8.57 22.89 -4.17
N SER A 12 9.32 23.23 -3.13
CA SER A 12 8.80 23.37 -1.76
C SER A 12 7.81 24.53 -1.67
N LEU A 13 6.80 24.39 -0.81
CA LEU A 13 5.88 25.46 -0.42
C LEU A 13 6.47 26.44 0.59
N GLY A 14 7.75 26.29 0.96
CA GLY A 14 8.38 27.06 2.04
C GLY A 14 7.97 26.59 3.44
N LEU A 15 7.28 25.45 3.55
CA LEU A 15 6.94 24.79 4.80
C LEU A 15 8.11 23.92 5.29
N THR A 16 8.22 23.77 6.61
CA THR A 16 9.18 22.87 7.24
C THR A 16 8.85 21.41 6.90
N SER A 17 9.81 20.65 6.37
CA SER A 17 9.61 19.24 6.07
C SER A 17 9.47 18.39 7.32
N HIS A 18 8.51 17.47 7.34
CA HIS A 18 8.49 16.37 8.29
C HIS A 18 9.28 15.20 7.69
N SER A 19 10.43 14.89 8.29
CA SER A 19 11.38 13.91 7.72
C SER A 19 11.15 12.47 8.18
N ALA A 20 10.40 12.27 9.27
CA ALA A 20 10.09 10.95 9.78
C ALA A 20 8.92 10.33 9.00
N PRO A 21 8.84 9.00 8.90
CA PRO A 21 7.66 8.36 8.33
C PRO A 21 6.41 8.66 9.16
N VAL A 22 5.27 8.90 8.51
CA VAL A 22 3.97 9.04 9.19
C VAL A 22 3.02 7.94 8.75
N PHE A 23 2.34 7.33 9.73
CA PHE A 23 1.35 6.28 9.55
C PHE A 23 -0.04 6.91 9.57
N LEU A 24 -0.60 7.10 8.38
CA LEU A 24 -1.90 7.73 8.16
C LEU A 24 -3.00 6.66 8.15
N THR A 25 -3.84 6.67 9.18
CA THR A 25 -4.94 5.70 9.31
C THR A 25 -6.27 6.34 8.94
N CYS A 26 -6.99 5.75 8.00
CA CYS A 26 -8.34 6.20 7.65
C CYS A 26 -9.31 5.92 8.81
N THR A 27 -9.95 6.95 9.35
CA THR A 27 -10.99 6.80 10.41
C THR A 27 -12.34 7.38 10.00
N HIS A 28 -12.50 7.66 8.70
CA HIS A 28 -13.70 8.28 8.15
C HIS A 28 -14.85 7.28 7.95
N GLY A 29 -15.94 7.46 8.71
CA GLY A 29 -17.08 6.55 8.70
C GLY A 29 -18.26 6.94 7.80
N ARG A 30 -18.28 8.13 7.18
CA ARG A 30 -19.41 8.54 6.31
C ARG A 30 -19.36 7.89 4.93
N HIS A 31 -18.16 7.64 4.40
CA HIS A 31 -18.00 6.97 3.11
C HIS A 31 -18.25 5.47 3.25
N ASP A 32 -17.57 4.85 4.22
CA ASP A 32 -17.81 3.48 4.62
C ASP A 32 -17.61 3.31 6.12
N THR A 33 -18.62 2.80 6.81
CA THR A 33 -18.61 2.64 8.28
C THR A 33 -17.46 1.76 8.76
N CYS A 34 -17.03 0.76 7.95
CA CYS A 34 -15.97 -0.14 8.35
C CYS A 34 -14.60 0.54 8.45
N CYS A 35 -14.36 1.65 7.74
CA CYS A 35 -13.15 2.45 7.93
C CYS A 35 -13.10 3.11 9.31
N ALA A 36 -14.22 3.64 9.82
CA ALA A 36 -14.25 4.17 11.18
C ALA A 36 -14.14 3.05 12.23
N GLU A 37 -14.92 1.98 12.09
CA GLU A 37 -14.98 0.87 13.06
C GLU A 37 -13.64 0.14 13.19
N ARG A 38 -12.98 -0.16 12.07
CA ARG A 38 -11.70 -0.88 12.08
C ARG A 38 -10.48 0.04 12.14
N GLY A 39 -10.58 1.24 11.57
CA GLY A 39 -9.47 2.19 11.52
C GLY A 39 -9.19 2.90 12.85
N ARG A 40 -10.23 3.31 13.60
CA ARG A 40 -10.01 4.03 14.88
C ARG A 40 -9.23 3.20 15.90
N PRO A 41 -9.51 1.90 16.11
CA PRO A 41 -8.70 1.06 16.98
C PRO A 41 -7.24 0.94 16.52
N VAL A 42 -6.98 0.89 15.21
CA VAL A 42 -5.62 0.87 14.64
C VAL A 42 -4.91 2.20 14.87
N ALA A 43 -5.57 3.32 14.61
CA ALA A 43 -5.03 4.66 14.84
C ALA A 43 -4.65 4.86 16.31
N LYS A 44 -5.51 4.40 17.24
CA LYS A 44 -5.22 4.42 18.66
C LYS A 44 -3.99 3.57 19.01
N ALA A 45 -3.89 2.34 18.52
CA ALA A 45 -2.75 1.47 18.79
C ALA A 45 -1.43 2.06 18.28
N LEU A 46 -1.46 2.69 17.09
CA LEU A 46 -0.31 3.42 16.56
C LEU A 46 0.05 4.64 17.41
N ALA A 47 -0.94 5.43 17.84
CA ALA A 47 -0.70 6.61 18.67
C ALA A 47 -0.17 6.26 20.07
N ASP A 48 -0.62 5.14 20.65
CA ASP A 48 -0.15 4.66 21.95
C ASP A 48 1.33 4.20 21.88
N GLY A 49 1.77 3.63 20.75
CA GLY A 49 3.15 3.14 20.56
C GLY A 49 4.12 4.12 19.89
N TYR A 50 3.62 4.98 19.00
CA TYR A 50 4.39 5.87 18.12
C TYR A 50 3.67 7.23 17.94
N PRO A 51 3.49 8.01 19.02
CA PRO A 51 2.65 9.21 19.02
C PRO A 51 3.08 10.28 18.01
N ASP A 52 4.38 10.41 17.75
CA ASP A 52 4.91 11.40 16.79
C ASP A 52 4.72 11.00 15.31
N HIS A 53 4.35 9.74 15.07
CA HIS A 53 4.21 9.18 13.72
C HIS A 53 2.75 8.87 13.33
N ALA A 54 1.84 8.75 14.30
CA ALA A 54 0.49 8.19 14.08
C ALA A 54 -0.57 9.27 13.86
N TRP A 55 -1.15 9.33 12.66
CA TRP A 55 -2.12 10.38 12.31
C TRP A 55 -3.43 9.76 11.82
N GLU A 56 -4.56 10.36 12.24
CA GLU A 56 -5.86 10.07 11.65
C GLU A 56 -6.08 10.90 10.39
N VAL A 57 -6.66 10.29 9.36
CA VAL A 57 -6.95 10.96 8.09
C VAL A 57 -8.37 10.66 7.60
N SER A 58 -8.84 11.52 6.70
CA SER A 58 -10.06 11.28 5.93
C SER A 58 -9.87 10.13 4.93
N HIS A 59 -10.87 9.89 4.07
CA HIS A 59 -10.85 8.74 3.17
C HIS A 59 -9.67 8.78 2.19
N ILE A 60 -8.86 7.71 2.19
CA ILE A 60 -7.66 7.53 1.35
C ILE A 60 -7.80 6.38 0.34
N GLY A 61 -9.03 5.88 0.12
CA GLY A 61 -9.29 4.76 -0.78
C GLY A 61 -9.10 3.37 -0.15
N GLY A 62 -9.76 2.38 -0.74
CA GLY A 62 -9.58 0.96 -0.40
C GLY A 62 -10.37 0.48 0.81
N ASP A 63 -11.58 0.97 1.06
CA ASP A 63 -12.39 0.60 2.24
C ASP A 63 -12.61 -0.91 2.40
N ARG A 64 -12.59 -1.66 1.28
CA ARG A 64 -12.59 -3.13 1.29
C ARG A 64 -11.44 -3.78 2.09
N PHE A 65 -10.44 -2.99 2.45
CA PHE A 65 -9.26 -3.35 3.21
C PHE A 65 -9.18 -2.62 4.56
N ALA A 66 -10.31 -2.11 5.08
CA ALA A 66 -10.38 -1.35 6.33
C ALA A 66 -9.49 -1.91 7.46
N GLY A 67 -8.91 -1.01 8.26
CA GLY A 67 -7.56 -1.18 8.79
C GLY A 67 -6.50 -0.71 7.78
N ASN A 68 -6.83 0.34 7.01
CA ASN A 68 -5.96 0.90 5.99
C ASN A 68 -4.98 1.90 6.59
N VAL A 69 -3.69 1.69 6.34
CA VAL A 69 -2.61 2.57 6.77
C VAL A 69 -1.79 2.95 5.55
N LEU A 70 -1.67 4.26 5.28
CA LEU A 70 -0.74 4.81 4.30
C LEU A 70 0.49 5.32 5.03
N VAL A 71 1.67 4.91 4.59
CA VAL A 71 2.94 5.44 5.09
C VAL A 71 3.53 6.43 4.11
N LEU A 72 3.76 7.67 4.58
CA LEU A 72 4.48 8.70 3.85
C LEU A 72 5.86 8.93 4.49
N PRO A 73 6.89 9.28 3.71
CA PRO A 73 6.86 9.63 2.28
C PRO A 73 6.86 8.43 1.32
N ASP A 74 7.02 7.20 1.80
CA ASP A 74 7.23 6.01 0.97
C ASP A 74 6.07 5.66 0.02
N GLY A 75 4.87 6.18 0.31
CA GLY A 75 3.68 5.95 -0.48
C GLY A 75 3.21 4.50 -0.42
N LEU A 76 3.44 3.82 0.70
CA LEU A 76 3.13 2.41 0.89
C LEU A 76 1.80 2.23 1.61
N TYR A 77 0.94 1.38 1.07
CA TYR A 77 -0.33 1.03 1.69
C TYR A 77 -0.25 -0.34 2.36
N TYR A 78 -0.68 -0.38 3.62
CA TYR A 78 -1.08 -1.60 4.31
C TYR A 78 -2.60 -1.66 4.38
N GLY A 79 -3.14 -2.88 4.35
CA GLY A 79 -4.56 -3.12 4.52
C GLY A 79 -4.81 -4.21 5.55
N ARG A 80 -6.01 -4.22 6.13
CA ARG A 80 -6.41 -5.19 7.16
C ARG A 80 -5.45 -5.20 8.36
N VAL A 81 -4.82 -4.06 8.66
CA VAL A 81 -4.06 -3.88 9.89
C VAL A 81 -5.03 -4.00 11.05
N GLU A 82 -4.61 -4.70 12.10
CA GLU A 82 -5.38 -4.89 13.33
C GLU A 82 -4.69 -4.15 14.48
N PRO A 83 -5.42 -3.74 15.53
CA PRO A 83 -4.82 -3.07 16.68
C PRO A 83 -3.68 -3.86 17.32
N SER A 84 -3.78 -5.20 17.30
CA SER A 84 -2.80 -6.13 17.85
C SER A 84 -1.47 -6.13 17.10
N ASN A 85 -1.46 -5.83 15.79
CA ASN A 85 -0.26 -5.86 14.95
C ASN A 85 0.20 -4.47 14.47
N ALA A 86 -0.58 -3.42 14.70
CA ALA A 86 -0.27 -2.07 14.23
C ALA A 86 1.09 -1.55 14.71
N ALA A 87 1.43 -1.76 15.99
CA ALA A 87 2.72 -1.35 16.53
C ALA A 87 3.90 -2.13 15.92
N ALA A 88 3.71 -3.39 15.57
CA ALA A 88 4.74 -4.20 14.88
C ALA A 88 4.95 -3.72 13.44
N VAL A 89 3.87 -3.41 12.72
CA VAL A 89 3.95 -2.81 11.37
C VAL A 89 4.74 -1.51 11.40
N ALA A 90 4.49 -0.65 12.39
CA ALA A 90 5.23 0.59 12.55
C ALA A 90 6.71 0.36 12.91
N ALA A 91 6.99 -0.56 13.84
CA ALA A 91 8.36 -0.93 14.23
C ALA A 91 9.17 -1.40 13.01
N ASP A 92 8.64 -2.37 12.27
CA ASP A 92 9.30 -2.92 11.09
C ASP A 92 9.58 -1.84 10.06
N HIS A 93 8.60 -0.98 9.78
CA HIS A 93 8.74 0.08 8.79
C HIS A 93 9.80 1.11 9.17
N LEU A 94 9.85 1.52 10.43
CA LEU A 94 10.87 2.45 10.93
C LEU A 94 12.28 1.83 10.88
N GLU A 95 12.38 0.50 10.93
CA GLU A 95 13.62 -0.24 10.73
C GLU A 95 13.89 -0.58 9.25
N GLY A 96 13.12 -0.02 8.32
CA GLY A 96 13.30 -0.19 6.88
C GLY A 96 12.78 -1.52 6.33
N ARG A 97 11.91 -2.22 7.07
CA ARG A 97 11.29 -3.49 6.69
C ARG A 97 9.78 -3.38 6.46
N LEU A 98 9.24 -4.29 5.67
CA LEU A 98 7.83 -4.36 5.31
C LEU A 98 7.18 -5.60 5.93
N SER A 99 6.01 -5.43 6.52
CA SER A 99 5.08 -6.53 6.79
C SER A 99 4.39 -6.95 5.48
N VAL A 100 5.05 -7.84 4.71
CA VAL A 100 4.65 -8.21 3.33
C VAL A 100 3.22 -8.76 3.26
N ASP A 101 2.77 -9.52 4.26
CA ASP A 101 1.41 -10.11 4.29
C ASP A 101 0.28 -9.07 4.36
N LEU A 102 0.57 -7.88 4.88
CA LEU A 102 -0.38 -6.78 4.99
C LEU A 102 -0.19 -5.75 3.87
N LEU A 103 0.87 -5.90 3.07
CA LEU A 103 1.25 -4.95 2.04
C LEU A 103 0.27 -4.99 0.87
N ARG A 104 -0.36 -3.86 0.59
CA ARG A 104 -1.18 -3.65 -0.61
C ARG A 104 -0.35 -3.16 -1.79
N GLY A 105 0.75 -2.46 -1.52
CA GLY A 105 1.72 -1.99 -2.50
C GLY A 105 1.93 -0.48 -2.48
N ARG A 106 2.66 0.00 -3.49
CA ARG A 106 3.08 1.40 -3.62
C ARG A 106 2.10 2.23 -4.46
N SER A 107 1.70 3.39 -3.96
CA SER A 107 0.70 4.29 -4.56
C SER A 107 1.08 4.75 -5.98
N GLY A 108 2.38 4.87 -6.27
CA GLY A 108 2.88 5.25 -7.59
C GLY A 108 2.83 4.13 -8.64
N TYR A 109 2.48 2.91 -8.27
CA TYR A 109 2.46 1.75 -9.18
C TYR A 109 1.03 1.38 -9.60
N PRO A 110 0.81 0.93 -10.85
CA PRO A 110 -0.42 0.25 -11.23
C PRO A 110 -0.65 -0.98 -10.33
N PHE A 111 -1.90 -1.35 -10.05
CA PHE A 111 -2.19 -2.46 -9.14
C PHE A 111 -1.57 -3.80 -9.57
N ALA A 112 -1.46 -4.07 -10.87
CA ALA A 112 -0.77 -5.27 -11.35
C ALA A 112 0.73 -5.27 -11.01
N VAL A 113 1.37 -4.10 -11.03
CA VAL A 113 2.78 -3.96 -10.63
C VAL A 113 2.94 -4.07 -9.12
N GLN A 114 1.97 -3.57 -8.34
CA GLN A 114 1.92 -3.79 -6.89
C GLN A 114 1.82 -5.28 -6.55
N ALA A 115 0.92 -6.01 -7.23
CA ALA A 115 0.79 -7.45 -7.07
C ALA A 115 2.08 -8.20 -7.46
N ALA A 116 2.72 -7.81 -8.57
CA ALA A 116 4.01 -8.36 -8.98
C ALA A 116 5.11 -8.12 -7.93
N GLU A 117 5.15 -6.93 -7.33
CA GLU A 117 6.09 -6.61 -6.24
C GLU A 117 5.83 -7.51 -5.03
N CYS A 118 4.57 -7.69 -4.61
CA CYS A 118 4.23 -8.57 -3.51
C CYS A 118 4.60 -10.04 -3.80
N PHE A 119 4.32 -10.56 -5.00
CA PHE A 119 4.70 -11.93 -5.37
C PHE A 119 6.21 -12.14 -5.28
N LEU A 120 7.00 -11.22 -5.83
CA LEU A 120 8.46 -11.34 -5.80
C LEU A 120 9.02 -11.23 -4.37
N ARG A 121 8.46 -10.34 -3.54
CA ARG A 121 8.86 -10.23 -2.12
C ARG A 121 8.56 -11.52 -1.36
N THR A 122 7.40 -12.11 -1.58
CA THR A 122 7.04 -13.40 -0.95
C THR A 122 7.99 -14.51 -1.39
N GLU A 123 8.27 -14.63 -2.70
CA GLU A 123 9.19 -15.64 -3.24
C GLU A 123 10.60 -15.53 -2.64
N LEU A 124 11.10 -14.30 -2.48
CA LEU A 124 12.46 -14.03 -1.98
C LEU A 124 12.55 -13.90 -0.45
N ALA A 125 11.41 -13.94 0.26
CA ALA A 125 11.31 -13.49 1.65
C ALA A 125 11.94 -12.09 1.89
N GLU A 126 11.82 -11.20 0.90
CA GLU A 126 12.48 -9.89 0.88
C GLU A 126 11.58 -8.81 1.50
N THR A 127 12.01 -8.27 2.64
CA THR A 127 11.23 -7.31 3.44
C THR A 127 11.75 -5.87 3.33
N GLY A 128 12.90 -5.60 2.74
CA GLY A 128 13.47 -4.26 2.68
C GLY A 128 12.60 -3.28 1.89
N VAL A 129 12.30 -2.11 2.46
CA VAL A 129 11.45 -1.06 1.84
C VAL A 129 11.98 -0.67 0.45
N ALA A 130 13.30 -0.56 0.31
CA ALA A 130 13.99 -0.15 -0.92
C ALA A 130 14.61 -1.32 -1.72
N ALA A 131 14.35 -2.58 -1.32
CA ALA A 131 15.05 -3.73 -1.89
C ALA A 131 14.68 -4.03 -3.35
N LEU A 132 13.43 -3.76 -3.74
CA LEU A 132 12.94 -3.95 -5.11
C LEU A 132 12.85 -2.60 -5.83
N ARG A 133 13.52 -2.49 -6.97
CA ARG A 133 13.43 -1.33 -7.86
C ARG A 133 12.77 -1.72 -9.18
N LEU A 134 11.61 -1.14 -9.47
CA LEU A 134 10.94 -1.34 -10.78
C LEU A 134 11.84 -0.84 -11.93
N ARG A 135 12.08 -1.70 -12.92
CA ARG A 135 12.87 -1.39 -14.13
C ARG A 135 11.99 -1.26 -15.36
N PHE A 136 11.06 -2.18 -15.54
CA PHE A 136 10.20 -2.26 -16.71
C PHE A 136 8.83 -2.80 -16.33
N ARG A 137 7.80 -2.38 -17.07
CA ARG A 137 6.46 -2.95 -17.01
C ARG A 137 5.82 -2.89 -18.39
N GLU A 138 5.15 -3.95 -18.79
CA GLU A 138 4.37 -4.01 -20.01
C GLU A 138 3.09 -4.79 -19.77
N ARG A 139 2.05 -4.45 -20.51
CA ARG A 139 0.73 -5.09 -20.45
C ARG A 139 0.38 -5.65 -21.81
N HIS A 140 0.03 -6.93 -21.83
CA HIS A 140 -0.44 -7.69 -23.00
C HIS A 140 -1.83 -8.26 -22.71
N GLY A 141 -2.87 -7.47 -23.00
CA GLY A 141 -4.26 -7.86 -22.68
C GLY A 141 -4.53 -7.94 -21.17
N SER A 142 -4.75 -9.14 -20.66
CA SER A 142 -4.87 -9.43 -19.22
C SER A 142 -3.51 -9.67 -18.55
N ASP A 143 -2.47 -9.94 -19.34
CA ASP A 143 -1.18 -10.40 -18.84
C ASP A 143 -0.24 -9.21 -18.67
N TRP A 144 0.65 -9.31 -17.70
CA TRP A 144 1.63 -8.29 -17.36
C TRP A 144 2.99 -8.92 -17.20
N ASP A 145 3.99 -8.27 -17.80
CA ASP A 145 5.40 -8.59 -17.61
C ASP A 145 6.02 -7.42 -16.84
N VAL A 146 6.53 -7.70 -15.65
CA VAL A 146 7.11 -6.71 -14.73
C VAL A 146 8.53 -7.12 -14.40
N THR A 147 9.47 -6.19 -14.52
CA THR A 147 10.87 -6.44 -14.22
C THR A 147 11.33 -5.60 -13.05
N PHE A 148 11.92 -6.26 -12.06
CA PHE A 148 12.54 -5.64 -10.89
C PHE A 148 14.04 -5.87 -10.88
N ASP A 149 14.77 -4.91 -10.33
CA ASP A 149 16.15 -5.07 -9.89
C ASP A 149 16.13 -5.31 -8.39
N VAL A 150 16.79 -6.39 -7.96
CA VAL A 150 16.98 -6.74 -6.56
C VAL A 150 18.47 -6.96 -6.34
N SER A 151 19.12 -6.01 -5.67
CA SER A 151 20.57 -6.02 -5.43
C SER A 151 21.41 -6.25 -6.70
N GLY A 152 21.01 -5.66 -7.82
CA GLY A 152 21.70 -5.79 -9.11
C GLY A 152 21.35 -7.03 -9.92
N ARG A 153 20.55 -7.97 -9.38
CA ARG A 153 19.98 -9.08 -10.14
C ARG A 153 18.64 -8.67 -10.75
N VAL A 154 18.43 -9.03 -12.00
CA VAL A 154 17.20 -8.74 -12.74
C VAL A 154 16.23 -9.91 -12.59
N TRP A 155 15.03 -9.60 -12.10
CA TRP A 155 13.93 -10.54 -11.91
C TRP A 155 12.76 -10.16 -12.80
N HIS A 156 12.19 -11.15 -13.48
CA HIS A 156 11.00 -11.02 -14.32
C HIS A 156 9.83 -11.71 -13.63
N VAL A 157 8.73 -10.98 -13.45
CA VAL A 157 7.49 -11.46 -12.85
C VAL A 157 6.40 -11.36 -13.91
N ARG A 158 5.77 -12.49 -14.22
CA ARG A 158 4.64 -12.56 -15.15
C ARG A 158 3.39 -12.85 -14.37
N LEU A 159 2.34 -12.06 -14.58
CA LEU A 159 1.06 -12.28 -13.92
C LEU A 159 -0.12 -12.02 -14.85
N ARG A 160 -1.27 -12.59 -14.52
CA ARG A 160 -2.54 -12.35 -15.20
C ARG A 160 -3.50 -11.63 -14.28
N VAL A 161 -4.14 -10.58 -14.81
CA VAL A 161 -5.20 -9.84 -14.13
C VAL A 161 -6.54 -10.42 -14.55
N GLY A 162 -7.26 -10.99 -13.58
CA GLY A 162 -8.64 -11.41 -13.71
C GLY A 162 -9.59 -10.50 -12.95
N MET A 163 -10.86 -10.90 -12.92
CA MET A 163 -11.88 -10.32 -12.04
C MET A 163 -12.55 -11.46 -11.30
N ARG A 164 -12.76 -11.30 -9.99
CA ARG A 164 -13.64 -12.21 -9.24
C ARG A 164 -15.10 -11.85 -9.48
N ASP A 165 -15.99 -12.78 -9.12
CA ASP A 165 -17.43 -12.54 -9.15
C ASP A 165 -17.82 -11.33 -8.29
N ALA A 166 -18.90 -10.67 -8.70
CA ALA A 166 -19.38 -9.49 -8.01
C ALA A 166 -19.83 -9.85 -6.59
N GLU A 167 -19.27 -9.15 -5.60
CA GLU A 167 -19.62 -9.32 -4.19
C GLU A 167 -19.72 -7.98 -3.49
N GLN A 168 -20.18 -7.98 -2.24
CA GLN A 168 -20.21 -6.77 -1.44
C GLN A 168 -18.79 -6.42 -0.99
N LEU A 169 -18.15 -5.46 -1.66
CA LEU A 169 -16.76 -5.09 -1.38
C LEU A 169 -16.59 -4.21 -0.15
N THR A 170 -17.60 -3.43 0.20
CA THR A 170 -17.53 -2.46 1.31
C THR A 170 -18.82 -2.51 2.13
N CYS A 171 -18.78 -2.09 3.39
CA CYS A 171 -19.87 -2.27 4.33
C CYS A 171 -21.10 -1.41 4.01
N THR A 172 -20.91 -0.30 3.31
CA THR A 172 -22.01 0.57 2.83
C THR A 172 -22.36 0.35 1.35
N ALA A 173 -21.73 -0.61 0.67
CA ALA A 173 -21.95 -0.84 -0.75
C ALA A 173 -23.42 -1.17 -1.05
N GLN A 174 -24.04 -0.38 -1.93
CA GLN A 174 -25.43 -0.57 -2.38
C GLN A 174 -25.55 -1.50 -3.60
N ARG A 175 -24.42 -1.92 -4.17
CA ARG A 175 -24.33 -2.85 -5.30
C ARG A 175 -23.18 -3.81 -5.08
N LEU A 176 -23.30 -5.00 -5.68
CA LEU A 176 -22.19 -5.92 -5.77
C LEU A 176 -21.21 -5.42 -6.84
N ASP A 177 -19.91 -5.53 -6.54
CA ASP A 177 -18.84 -5.13 -7.44
C ASP A 177 -17.81 -6.24 -7.56
N ALA A 178 -17.28 -6.42 -8.78
CA ALA A 178 -16.16 -7.30 -9.03
C ALA A 178 -14.86 -6.59 -8.62
N ALA A 179 -13.92 -7.34 -8.04
CA ALA A 179 -12.57 -6.83 -7.77
C ALA A 179 -11.54 -7.58 -8.62
N PRO A 180 -10.41 -6.91 -8.96
CA PRO A 180 -9.35 -7.59 -9.68
C PRO A 180 -8.75 -8.73 -8.86
N THR A 181 -8.40 -9.80 -9.57
CA THR A 181 -7.56 -10.89 -9.07
C THR A 181 -6.23 -10.86 -9.81
N TYR A 182 -5.20 -11.37 -9.15
CA TYR A 182 -3.85 -11.43 -9.70
C TYR A 182 -3.38 -12.88 -9.57
N GLU A 183 -3.13 -13.51 -10.71
CA GLU A 183 -2.60 -14.87 -10.79
C GLU A 183 -1.14 -14.78 -11.21
N LEU A 184 -0.24 -15.32 -10.40
CA LEU A 184 1.17 -15.43 -10.77
C LEU A 184 1.32 -16.50 -11.84
N LEU A 185 1.91 -16.14 -12.98
CA LEU A 185 2.20 -17.08 -14.07
C LEU A 185 3.62 -17.63 -13.97
N ASP A 186 4.59 -16.76 -13.67
CA ASP A 186 6.01 -17.14 -13.64
C ASP A 186 6.86 -16.09 -12.88
N ILE A 187 7.95 -16.56 -12.26
CA ILE A 187 9.04 -15.72 -11.73
C ILE A 187 10.36 -16.30 -12.23
N THR A 188 11.13 -15.51 -12.97
CA THR A 188 12.45 -15.91 -13.48
C THR A 188 13.49 -14.85 -13.18
N HIS A 189 14.77 -15.20 -13.24
CA HIS A 189 15.87 -14.25 -13.14
C HIS A 189 16.97 -14.58 -14.14
N GLY A 190 17.71 -13.54 -14.54
CA GLY A 190 18.96 -13.66 -15.30
C GLY A 190 20.18 -13.90 -14.43
#